data_AF-A0A401YB02-F1
#
_entry.id   AF-A0A401YB02-F1
#
_cell.length_a   1.000
_cell.length_b   1.000
_cell.length_c   1.000
_cell.angle_alpha   90.00
_cell.angle_beta   90.00
_cell.angle_gamma   90.00
#
_symmetry.space_group_name_H-M   'P 1'
#
loop_
_entity.id
_entity.type
_entity.pdbx_description
1 polymer ?
#
loop_
_entity_poly.entity_id
_entity_poly.type
_entity_poly.pdbx_seq_one_letter_code
_entity_poly.pdbx_strand_id
1 'polypeptide(L)'
;MSPVIPDAGHRWRCGGCGNLTRFDVTRTRRTTEYWHFDLGGDHRIEDTDVRDETVESVTCRWCGRSDAIETVSRTDAVVDDPAAS
;
A
#
# COMPACT_ATOMS: atom_id res chain seq x y z
N MET A 1 -14.50 5.73 5.20
CA MET A 1 -13.21 6.37 4.87
C MET A 1 -12.40 5.32 4.14
N SER A 2 -12.05 5.56 2.87
CA SER A 2 -11.24 4.59 2.13
C SER A 2 -9.84 4.51 2.75
N PRO A 3 -9.29 3.31 2.97
CA PRO A 3 -7.93 3.18 3.48
C PRO A 3 -6.94 3.80 2.48
N VAL A 4 -5.83 4.35 2.95
CA VAL A 4 -4.75 4.85 2.08
C VAL A 4 -3.61 3.84 2.06
N ILE A 5 -2.92 3.73 0.92
CA ILE A 5 -1.68 2.95 0.85
C ILE A 5 -0.64 3.68 1.70
N PRO A 6 -0.01 3.02 2.70
CA PRO A 6 1.00 3.64 3.53
C PRO A 6 2.20 4.09 2.70
N ASP A 7 2.74 5.26 3.02
CA ASP A 7 4.02 5.73 2.51
C ASP A 7 5.20 4.98 3.15
N ALA A 8 6.43 5.38 2.81
CA ALA A 8 7.64 4.72 3.33
C ALA A 8 7.79 4.78 4.87
N GLY A 9 7.16 5.76 5.52
CA GLY A 9 7.21 6.00 6.96
C GLY A 9 6.10 5.32 7.75
N HIS A 10 5.14 4.70 7.07
CA HIS A 10 4.00 4.02 7.69
C HIS A 10 3.86 2.58 7.19
N ARG A 11 3.04 1.79 7.87
CA ARG A 11 2.68 0.43 7.48
C ARG A 11 1.28 0.08 7.97
N TRP A 12 0.64 -0.88 7.32
CA TRP A 12 -0.56 -1.48 7.87
C TRP A 12 -0.21 -2.48 8.97
N ARG A 13 -1.05 -2.51 10.00
CA ARG A 13 -1.07 -3.49 11.07
C ARG A 13 -2.49 -4.00 11.24
N CYS A 14 -2.65 -5.32 11.34
CA CYS A 14 -3.91 -5.89 11.80
C CYS A 14 -3.96 -5.84 13.33
N GLY A 15 -4.81 -5.00 13.90
CA GLY A 15 -5.07 -4.95 15.35
C GLY A 15 -5.68 -6.24 15.92
N GLY A 16 -6.23 -7.11 15.05
CA GLY A 16 -6.81 -8.39 15.47
C GLY A 16 -5.79 -9.51 15.73
N CYS A 17 -4.77 -9.65 14.88
CA CYS A 17 -3.80 -10.76 14.98
C CYS A 17 -2.33 -10.32 14.97
N GLY A 18 -2.06 -9.02 14.86
CA GLY A 18 -0.70 -8.47 14.83
C GLY A 18 0.03 -8.58 13.48
N ASN A 19 -0.63 -9.09 12.43
CA ASN A 19 -0.02 -9.19 11.10
C ASN A 19 0.39 -7.80 10.56
N LEU A 20 1.59 -7.73 9.98
CA LEU A 20 2.20 -6.51 9.42
C LEU A 20 2.57 -6.65 7.94
N THR A 21 2.42 -7.86 7.34
CA THR A 21 3.13 -8.19 6.09
C THR A 21 2.23 -8.73 4.98
N ARG A 22 1.01 -9.19 5.28
CA ARG A 22 0.14 -9.85 4.29
C ARG A 22 -1.28 -9.29 4.33
N PHE A 23 -1.63 -8.49 3.34
CA PHE A 23 -2.97 -7.92 3.18
C PHE A 23 -3.44 -8.14 1.76
N ASP A 24 -4.70 -8.51 1.59
CA ASP A 24 -5.37 -8.44 0.29
C ASP A 24 -5.90 -7.03 0.13
N VAL A 25 -5.59 -6.39 -1.00
CA VAL A 25 -5.91 -4.99 -1.28
C VAL A 25 -6.68 -4.92 -2.59
N THR A 26 -7.90 -4.41 -2.54
CA THR A 26 -8.66 -4.06 -3.75
C THR A 26 -8.54 -2.56 -3.97
N ARG A 27 -8.15 -2.15 -5.18
CA ARG A 27 -7.99 -0.74 -5.54
C ARG A 27 -8.39 -0.49 -6.99
N THR A 28 -8.94 0.68 -7.25
CA THR A 28 -9.16 1.22 -8.59
C THR A 28 -8.05 2.22 -8.92
N ARG A 29 -7.43 2.07 -10.09
CA ARG A 29 -6.39 2.98 -10.60
C ARG A 29 -6.77 3.47 -11.99
N ARG A 30 -6.70 4.77 -12.21
CA ARG A 30 -6.89 5.39 -13.53
C ARG A 30 -5.54 5.91 -14.02
N THR A 31 -5.07 5.37 -15.14
CA THR A 31 -3.80 5.76 -15.76
C THR A 31 -4.02 6.29 -17.17
N THR A 32 -3.07 7.07 -17.66
CA THR A 32 -2.86 7.36 -19.08
C THR A 32 -1.46 6.91 -19.42
N GLU A 33 -1.31 6.22 -20.55
CA GLU A 33 -0.06 5.56 -20.89
C GLU A 33 0.34 5.93 -22.31
N TYR A 34 1.63 6.13 -22.52
CA TYR A 34 2.21 6.29 -23.85
C TYR A 34 2.66 4.93 -24.38
N TRP A 35 1.92 4.43 -25.37
CA TRP A 35 2.16 3.14 -26.00
C TRP A 35 2.97 3.35 -27.28
N HIS A 36 4.13 2.72 -27.35
CA HIS A 36 4.95 2.67 -28.55
C HIS A 36 4.83 1.28 -29.17
N PHE A 37 4.34 1.26 -30.41
CA PHE A 37 4.26 0.07 -31.24
C PHE A 37 5.46 0.03 -32.19
N ASP A 38 6.06 -1.14 -32.36
CA ASP A 38 7.01 -1.35 -33.44
C ASP A 38 6.29 -1.59 -34.78
N LEU A 39 7.09 -1.79 -35.85
CA LEU A 39 6.55 -2.06 -37.19
C LEU A 39 5.91 -3.45 -37.32
N GLY A 40 6.23 -4.39 -36.42
CA GLY A 40 5.65 -5.73 -36.36
C GLY A 40 4.32 -5.79 -35.62
N GLY A 41 3.99 -4.75 -34.86
CA GLY A 41 2.75 -4.61 -34.08
C GLY A 41 2.89 -4.97 -32.61
N ASP A 42 4.09 -5.35 -32.14
CA ASP A 42 4.36 -5.51 -30.72
C ASP A 42 4.42 -4.13 -30.05
N HIS A 43 4.01 -4.05 -28.78
CA HIS A 43 3.99 -2.79 -28.05
C HIS A 43 4.82 -2.84 -26.77
N ARG A 44 5.26 -1.66 -26.35
CA ARG A 44 5.73 -1.39 -25.00
C ARG A 44 5.10 -0.11 -24.46
N ILE A 45 4.92 -0.04 -23.15
CA ILE A 45 4.53 1.19 -22.47
C ILE A 45 5.81 1.94 -22.13
N GLU A 46 5.98 3.15 -22.65
CA GLU A 46 7.17 3.97 -22.42
C GLU A 46 7.00 4.95 -21.27
N ASP A 47 5.77 5.40 -21.03
CA ASP A 47 5.43 6.29 -19.93
C ASP A 47 4.05 5.94 -19.36
N THR A 48 3.91 6.03 -18.04
CA THR A 48 2.64 5.81 -17.34
C THR A 48 2.42 6.97 -16.38
N ASP A 49 1.36 7.73 -16.62
CA ASP A 49 0.90 8.78 -15.75
C ASP A 49 -0.35 8.33 -14.97
N VAL A 50 -0.26 8.39 -13.65
CA VAL A 50 -1.33 7.96 -12.74
C VAL A 50 -2.21 9.15 -12.42
N ARG A 51 -3.44 9.10 -12.92
CA ARG A 51 -4.41 10.19 -12.79
C ARG A 51 -5.23 10.11 -11.52
N ASP A 52 -5.49 8.89 -11.05
CA ASP A 52 -6.19 8.65 -9.80
C ASP A 52 -5.86 7.25 -9.27
N GLU A 53 -5.80 7.10 -7.95
CA GLU A 53 -5.71 5.81 -7.29
C GLU A 53 -6.50 5.83 -5.99
N THR A 54 -7.48 4.93 -5.88
CA THR A 54 -8.33 4.80 -4.70
C THR A 54 -8.31 3.36 -4.22
N VAL A 55 -8.00 3.15 -2.93
CA VAL A 55 -8.14 1.82 -2.30
C VAL A 55 -9.59 1.64 -1.85
N GLU A 56 -10.16 0.50 -2.21
CA GLU A 56 -11.55 0.16 -1.95
C GLU A 56 -11.68 -0.68 -0.68
N SER A 57 -10.76 -1.63 -0.48
CA SER A 57 -10.73 -2.47 0.71
C SER A 57 -9.33 -2.99 1.01
N VAL A 58 -9.08 -3.25 2.30
CA VAL A 58 -7.89 -3.93 2.79
C VAL A 58 -8.35 -5.00 3.77
N THR A 59 -7.91 -6.24 3.56
CA THR A 59 -8.26 -7.38 4.41
C THR A 59 -6.98 -8.04 4.88
N CYS A 60 -6.89 -8.33 6.19
CA CYS A 60 -5.80 -9.14 6.73
C CYS A 60 -5.89 -10.55 6.15
N ARG A 61 -4.93 -10.94 5.32
CA ARG A 61 -4.94 -12.26 4.68
C ARG A 61 -4.81 -13.40 5.68
N TRP A 62 -4.34 -13.12 6.90
CA TRP A 62 -4.18 -14.15 7.92
C TRP A 62 -5.46 -14.51 8.67
N CYS A 63 -6.19 -13.51 9.16
CA CYS A 63 -7.39 -13.72 9.98
C CYS A 63 -8.70 -13.33 9.29
N GLY A 64 -8.63 -12.80 8.06
CA GLY A 64 -9.80 -12.41 7.26
C GLY A 64 -10.47 -11.10 7.69
N ARG A 65 -9.97 -10.42 8.72
CA ARG A 65 -10.56 -9.16 9.20
C ARG A 65 -10.16 -7.98 8.32
N SER A 66 -11.13 -7.14 7.97
CA SER A 66 -10.95 -5.84 7.30
C SER A 66 -11.26 -4.65 8.21
N ASP A 67 -11.92 -4.90 9.35
CA ASP A 67 -12.36 -3.91 10.32
C ASP A 67 -11.30 -3.57 11.39
N ALA A 68 -10.17 -4.28 11.38
CA ALA A 68 -9.06 -4.09 12.31
C ALA A 68 -7.75 -3.73 11.61
N ILE A 69 -7.82 -3.06 10.47
CA ILE A 69 -6.62 -2.60 9.75
C ILE A 69 -6.29 -1.18 10.19
N GLU A 70 -5.11 -1.02 10.76
CA GLU A 70 -4.60 0.24 11.31
C GLU A 70 -3.38 0.67 10.48
N THR A 71 -3.25 1.98 10.21
CA THR A 71 -1.99 2.54 9.73
C THR A 71 -1.15 2.97 10.93
N VAL A 72 0.04 2.42 11.05
CA VAL A 72 0.98 2.71 12.15
C VAL A 72 2.29 3.23 11.58
N SER A 73 3.02 4.03 12.36
CA SER A 73 4.38 4.44 11.99
C SER A 73 5.29 3.22 11.85
N ARG A 74 6.21 3.29 10.90
CA ARG A 74 7.20 2.25 10.65
C ARG A 74 8.30 2.23 11.70
N THR A 75 8.38 3.22 12.58
CA THR A 75 9.37 3.33 13.66
C THR A 75 9.56 1.98 14.36
N ASP A 76 10.72 1.38 14.12
CA ASP A 76 11.29 0.37 15.00
C ASP A 76 11.47 1.03 16.37
N ALA A 77 11.06 0.32 17.43
CA ALA A 77 11.13 0.75 18.82
C ALA A 77 12.37 1.64 19.13
N VAL A 78 12.19 2.96 19.12
CA VAL A 78 12.98 3.84 19.98
C VAL A 78 12.08 4.08 21.19
N VAL A 79 12.18 3.13 22.11
CA VAL A 79 11.89 3.40 23.51
C VAL A 79 12.82 4.54 23.93
N ASP A 80 12.21 5.60 24.44
CA ASP A 80 12.85 6.70 25.15
C ASP A 80 13.85 6.12 26.16
N ASP A 81 15.16 6.34 25.96
CA ASP A 81 16.16 6.06 26.98
C ASP A 81 16.50 7.38 27.70
N PRO A 82 15.95 7.64 28.90
CA PRO A 82 16.27 8.83 29.66
C PRO A 82 17.67 8.79 30.31
N ALA A 83 18.53 7.81 30.00
CA ALA A 83 19.84 7.63 30.62
C ALA A 83 21.05 8.07 29.76
N ALA A 84 20.90 9.13 28.97
CA ALA A 84 22.05 9.92 28.51
C ALA A 84 22.04 11.28 29.22
N SER A 85 22.41 11.25 30.51
CA SER A 85 22.92 12.42 31.25
C SER A 85 24.43 12.51 31.12
#